data_AF-A0A1L8DMK6-F1
#
_entry.id   AF-A0A1L8DMK6-F1
#
_cell.length_a   1.000
_cell.length_b   1.000
_cell.length_c   1.000
_cell.angle_alpha   90.00
_cell.angle_beta   90.00
_cell.angle_gamma   90.00
#
_symmetry.space_group_name_H-M   'P 1'
#
loop_
_entity.id
_entity.type
_entity.pdbx_description
1 polymer ?
#
loop_
_entity_poly.entity_id
_entity_poly.type
_entity_poly.pdbx_seq_one_letter_code
_entity_poly.pdbx_strand_id
1 'polypeptide(L)'
;MSKYKTLMNLGTPYARRMQYLSNRIFGEVARPTNTKSMKVVKMFSAKPIEKDDFYVNYYPRHVEVGWLMKNLRSYGLFRDEHEDFKDEMKRLRALRGKAPPPRGEGKRSKK
;
A
#
# COMPACT_ATOMS: atom_id res chain seq x y z
N MET A 1 -39.16 -24.01 -14.16
CA MET A 1 -38.81 -23.71 -12.75
C MET A 1 -38.87 -22.20 -12.46
N SER A 2 -40.06 -21.59 -12.40
CA SER A 2 -40.19 -20.12 -12.22
C SER A 2 -41.17 -19.70 -11.10
N LYS A 3 -42.19 -20.52 -10.82
CA LYS A 3 -43.21 -20.24 -9.78
C LYS A 3 -42.64 -20.02 -8.37
N TYR A 4 -41.59 -20.74 -7.96
CA TYR A 4 -41.02 -20.57 -6.62
C TYR A 4 -40.21 -19.28 -6.46
N LYS A 5 -39.58 -18.81 -7.54
CA LYS A 5 -38.84 -17.54 -7.54
C LYS A 5 -39.78 -16.34 -7.40
N THR A 6 -40.94 -16.39 -8.05
CA THR A 6 -41.96 -15.34 -7.91
C THR A 6 -42.59 -15.34 -6.53
N LEU A 7 -42.80 -16.51 -5.90
CA LEU A 7 -43.33 -16.62 -4.53
C LEU A 7 -42.42 -15.98 -3.47
N MET A 8 -41.10 -15.98 -3.66
CA MET A 8 -40.14 -15.33 -2.74
C MET A 8 -40.24 -13.80 -2.75
N ASN A 9 -40.67 -13.22 -3.87
CA ASN A 9 -40.81 -11.77 -4.02
C ASN A 9 -42.15 -11.23 -3.49
N LEU A 10 -43.07 -12.13 -3.09
CA LEU A 10 -44.36 -11.73 -2.50
C LEU A 10 -44.18 -11.30 -1.03
N GLY A 11 -44.98 -10.35 -0.54
CA GLY A 11 -44.94 -9.89 0.87
C GLY A 11 -45.55 -10.88 1.89
N THR A 12 -45.80 -12.13 1.52
CA THR A 12 -46.47 -13.11 2.39
C THR A 12 -45.58 -13.46 3.59
N PRO A 13 -46.18 -13.88 4.73
CA PRO A 13 -45.41 -14.35 5.89
C PRO A 13 -44.50 -15.53 5.57
N TYR A 14 -44.93 -16.43 4.67
CA TYR A 14 -44.13 -17.56 4.21
C TYR A 14 -42.88 -17.10 3.45
N ALA A 15 -43.03 -16.17 2.50
CA ALA A 15 -41.91 -15.63 1.74
C ALA A 15 -40.87 -14.95 2.63
N ARG A 16 -41.31 -14.15 3.63
CA ARG A 16 -40.41 -13.54 4.63
C ARG A 16 -39.64 -14.58 5.45
N ARG A 17 -40.30 -15.66 5.89
CA ARG A 17 -39.63 -16.75 6.63
C ARG A 17 -38.62 -17.49 5.76
N MET A 18 -38.96 -17.71 4.49
CA MET A 18 -38.08 -18.39 3.55
C MET A 18 -36.87 -17.54 3.17
N GLN A 19 -37.04 -16.23 2.99
CA GLN A 19 -35.94 -15.29 2.76
C GLN A 19 -35.01 -15.21 3.98
N TYR A 20 -35.57 -15.13 5.20
CA TYR A 20 -34.78 -15.17 6.43
C TYR A 20 -33.96 -16.46 6.57
N LEU A 21 -34.58 -17.61 6.27
CA LEU A 21 -33.90 -18.91 6.28
C LEU A 21 -32.77 -18.97 5.25
N SER A 22 -33.04 -18.54 4.01
CA SER A 22 -32.05 -18.47 2.94
C SER A 22 -30.83 -17.64 3.36
N ASN A 23 -31.06 -16.43 3.87
CA ASN A 23 -29.99 -15.55 4.31
C ASN A 23 -29.15 -16.20 5.43
N ARG A 24 -29.78 -16.94 6.34
CA ARG A 24 -29.07 -17.66 7.42
C ARG A 24 -28.25 -18.85 6.90
N ILE A 25 -28.76 -19.57 5.89
CA ILE A 25 -28.05 -20.69 5.25
C ILE A 25 -26.81 -20.20 4.50
N PHE A 26 -26.94 -19.10 3.76
CA PHE A 26 -25.87 -18.57 2.91
C PHE A 26 -24.97 -17.53 3.62
N GLY A 27 -25.18 -17.27 4.91
CA GLY A 27 -24.37 -16.32 5.68
C GLY A 27 -24.58 -14.85 5.32
N GLU A 28 -25.69 -14.52 4.68
CA GLU A 28 -26.12 -13.15 4.41
C GLU A 28 -26.81 -12.53 5.64
N VAL A 29 -27.18 -11.25 5.53
CA VAL A 29 -27.83 -10.53 6.63
C VAL A 29 -29.27 -11.03 6.80
N ALA A 30 -29.50 -11.85 7.84
CA ALA A 30 -30.82 -12.44 8.09
C ALA A 30 -31.82 -11.44 8.70
N ARG A 31 -31.37 -10.58 9.63
CA ARG A 31 -32.25 -9.59 10.27
C ARG A 31 -32.52 -8.42 9.33
N PRO A 32 -33.75 -7.88 9.27
CA PRO A 32 -34.02 -6.69 8.49
C PRO A 32 -33.22 -5.51 9.06
N THR A 33 -32.22 -5.06 8.32
CA THR A 33 -31.34 -3.96 8.69
C THR A 33 -31.57 -2.74 7.81
N ASN A 34 -31.45 -1.56 8.40
CA ASN A 34 -31.55 -0.29 7.66
C ASN A 34 -30.43 -0.18 6.59
N THR A 35 -30.68 0.55 5.52
CA THR A 35 -29.74 0.84 4.43
C THR A 35 -28.43 1.47 4.94
N LYS A 36 -28.52 2.33 5.96
CA LYS A 36 -27.33 2.90 6.63
C LYS A 36 -26.46 1.84 7.30
N SER A 37 -27.06 0.86 7.98
CA SER A 37 -26.34 -0.22 8.68
C SER A 37 -25.71 -1.21 7.70
N MET A 38 -26.29 -1.40 6.52
CA MET A 38 -25.70 -2.22 5.45
C MET A 38 -24.35 -1.69 4.94
N LYS A 39 -24.01 -0.42 5.20
CA LYS A 39 -22.67 0.13 4.91
C LYS A 39 -21.57 -0.66 5.62
N VAL A 40 -21.80 -1.07 6.87
CA VAL A 40 -20.81 -1.80 7.67
C VAL A 40 -20.53 -3.17 7.05
N VAL A 41 -21.59 -3.88 6.66
CA VAL A 41 -21.47 -5.17 5.96
C VAL A 41 -20.65 -5.02 4.68
N LYS A 42 -20.92 -3.99 3.87
CA LYS A 42 -20.15 -3.70 2.65
C LYS A 42 -18.68 -3.38 2.94
N MET A 43 -18.43 -2.55 3.96
CA MET A 43 -17.08 -2.14 4.36
C MET A 43 -16.22 -3.34 4.78
N PHE A 44 -16.78 -4.33 5.47
CA PHE A 44 -16.06 -5.54 5.89
C PHE A 44 -16.10 -6.67 4.85
N SER A 45 -17.03 -6.64 3.91
CA SER A 45 -17.06 -7.60 2.80
C SER A 45 -15.94 -7.38 1.78
N ALA A 46 -15.46 -6.15 1.67
CA ALA A 46 -14.37 -5.77 0.77
C ALA A 46 -13.07 -5.58 1.54
N LYS A 47 -11.94 -5.77 0.85
CA LYS A 47 -10.62 -5.43 1.40
C LYS A 47 -10.53 -3.90 1.58
N PRO A 48 -10.08 -3.40 2.74
CA PRO A 48 -9.86 -1.97 2.92
C PRO A 48 -8.83 -1.44 1.91
N ILE A 49 -9.09 -0.24 1.38
CA ILE A 49 -8.25 0.44 0.38
C ILE A 49 -6.79 0.54 0.85
N GLU A 50 -6.58 0.88 2.13
CA GLU A 50 -5.25 1.03 2.73
C GLU A 50 -4.43 -0.26 2.74
N LYS A 51 -5.07 -1.42 2.64
CA LYS A 51 -4.39 -2.72 2.59
C LYS A 51 -4.24 -3.23 1.16
N ASP A 52 -4.84 -2.56 0.19
CA ASP A 52 -4.75 -2.98 -1.19
C ASP A 52 -3.30 -2.88 -1.67
N ASP A 53 -2.88 -3.90 -2.41
CA ASP A 53 -1.49 -4.04 -2.82
C ASP A 53 -1.06 -2.87 -3.72
N PHE A 54 -1.97 -2.44 -4.60
CA PHE A 54 -1.78 -1.30 -5.48
C PHE A 54 -1.42 -0.01 -4.71
N TYR A 55 -2.06 0.25 -3.57
CA TYR A 55 -1.81 1.44 -2.77
C TYR A 55 -0.61 1.27 -1.84
N VAL A 56 -0.47 0.10 -1.21
CA VAL A 56 0.63 -0.17 -0.27
C VAL A 56 1.98 -0.21 -0.98
N ASN A 57 2.05 -0.88 -2.13
CA ASN A 57 3.28 -1.09 -2.88
C ASN A 57 3.37 -0.17 -4.11
N TYR A 58 2.73 1.00 -4.04
CA TYR A 58 2.74 1.96 -5.14
C TYR A 58 4.15 2.39 -5.55
N TYR A 59 5.02 2.68 -4.58
CA TYR A 59 6.43 2.94 -4.81
C TYR A 59 7.25 1.67 -4.62
N PRO A 60 8.25 1.42 -5.48
CA PRO A 60 9.16 0.30 -5.28
C PRO A 60 10.05 0.57 -4.07
N ARG A 61 10.69 -0.49 -3.57
CA ARG A 61 11.53 -0.46 -2.38
C ARG A 61 12.91 0.14 -2.68
N HIS A 62 12.95 1.45 -2.93
CA HIS A 62 14.17 2.17 -3.35
C HIS A 62 15.33 2.04 -2.36
N VAL A 63 15.04 1.99 -1.04
CA VAL A 63 16.06 1.83 -0.01
C VAL A 63 16.76 0.48 -0.14
N GLU A 64 16.00 -0.61 -0.24
CA GLU A 64 16.52 -1.97 -0.37
C GLU A 64 17.36 -2.12 -1.65
N VAL A 65 16.85 -1.62 -2.78
CA VAL A 65 17.56 -1.63 -4.06
C VAL A 65 18.85 -0.81 -3.99
N GLY A 66 18.80 0.37 -3.37
CA GLY A 66 19.98 1.23 -3.20
C GLY A 66 21.07 0.56 -2.36
N TRP A 67 20.69 -0.08 -1.25
CA TRP A 67 21.63 -0.86 -0.43
C TRP A 67 22.20 -2.05 -1.18
N LEU A 68 21.37 -2.79 -1.90
CA LEU A 68 21.79 -3.92 -2.71
C LEU A 68 22.86 -3.50 -3.73
N MET A 69 22.59 -2.47 -4.53
CA MET A 69 23.51 -2.00 -5.57
C MET A 69 24.82 -1.45 -4.98
N LYS A 70 24.75 -0.75 -3.84
CA LYS A 70 25.93 -0.27 -3.12
C LYS A 70 26.81 -1.42 -2.63
N ASN A 71 26.20 -2.48 -2.10
CA ASN A 71 26.93 -3.65 -1.63
C ASN A 71 27.56 -4.41 -2.80
N LEU A 72 26.83 -4.59 -3.90
CA LEU A 72 27.36 -5.21 -5.12
C LEU A 72 28.54 -4.43 -5.69
N ARG A 73 28.49 -3.10 -5.67
CA ARG A 73 29.62 -2.23 -6.03
C ARG A 73 30.82 -2.44 -5.13
N SER A 74 30.59 -2.53 -3.81
CA SER A 74 31.66 -2.76 -2.84
C SER A 74 32.33 -4.13 -3.01
N TYR A 75 31.59 -5.14 -3.47
CA TYR A 75 32.12 -6.45 -3.82
C TYR A 75 32.77 -6.52 -5.20
N GLY A 76 32.70 -5.46 -6.00
CA GLY A 76 33.20 -5.44 -7.39
C GLY A 76 32.33 -6.21 -8.39
N LEU A 77 31.11 -6.60 -7.99
CA LEU A 77 30.14 -7.32 -8.84
C LEU A 77 29.31 -6.37 -9.69
N PHE A 78 29.24 -5.10 -9.32
CA PHE A 78 28.50 -4.06 -10.03
C PHE A 78 29.34 -2.81 -10.23
N ARG A 79 29.30 -2.23 -11.44
CA ARG A 79 29.97 -0.96 -11.73
C ARG A 79 28.92 0.15 -11.83
N ASP A 80 28.97 1.07 -10.86
CA ASP A 80 28.11 2.26 -10.84
C ASP A 80 28.87 3.47 -11.37
N GLU A 81 28.74 3.76 -12.66
CA GLU A 81 29.43 4.87 -13.32
C GLU A 81 29.01 6.25 -12.76
N HIS A 82 27.78 6.36 -12.25
CA HIS A 82 27.26 7.60 -11.69
C HIS A 82 27.91 7.91 -10.34
N GLU A 83 28.06 6.91 -9.48
CA GLU A 83 28.82 7.08 -8.24
C GLU A 83 30.32 7.26 -8.50
N ASP A 84 30.92 6.59 -9.49
CA ASP A 84 32.31 6.84 -9.92
C ASP A 84 32.54 8.31 -10.26
N PHE A 85 31.65 8.88 -11.07
CA PHE A 85 31.72 10.29 -11.49
C PHE A 85 31.57 11.24 -10.30
N LYS A 86 30.62 10.97 -9.40
CA LYS A 86 30.43 11.77 -8.18
C LYS A 86 31.66 11.76 -7.29
N ASP A 87 32.30 10.62 -7.11
CA ASP A 87 33.47 10.48 -6.24
C ASP A 87 34.69 11.19 -6.83
N GLU A 88 34.92 11.09 -8.14
CA GLU A 88 36.00 11.84 -8.79
C GLU A 88 35.76 13.35 -8.72
N MET A 89 34.51 13.80 -8.90
CA MET A 89 34.15 15.21 -8.73
C MET A 89 34.34 15.71 -7.30
N LYS A 90 34.05 14.89 -6.28
CA LYS A 90 34.32 15.23 -4.87
C LYS A 90 35.83 15.35 -4.63
N ARG A 91 36.63 14.43 -5.15
CA ARG A 91 38.10 14.45 -5.06
C ARG A 91 38.67 15.74 -5.65
N LEU A 92 38.29 16.09 -6.88
CA LEU A 92 38.73 17.33 -7.54
C LEU A 92 38.30 18.59 -6.78
N ARG A 93 37.08 18.61 -6.22
CA ARG A 93 36.62 19.71 -5.37
C ARG A 93 37.46 19.86 -4.11
N ALA A 94 37.85 18.76 -3.48
CA ALA A 94 38.69 18.77 -2.30
C ALA A 94 40.09 19.32 -2.61
N LEU A 95 40.70 18.90 -3.72
CA LEU A 95 41.99 19.43 -4.20
C LEU A 95 41.95 20.94 -4.47
N ARG A 96 40.80 21.46 -4.93
CA ARG A 96 40.58 22.90 -5.12
C ARG A 96 40.33 23.66 -3.81
N GLY A 97 40.34 22.98 -2.65
CA GLY A 97 40.00 23.57 -1.36
C GLY A 97 38.51 23.91 -1.20
N LYS A 98 37.63 23.36 -2.06
CA LYS A 98 36.17 23.53 -2.00
C LYS A 98 35.47 22.28 -1.46
N ALA A 99 36.15 21.55 -0.58
CA ALA A 99 35.53 20.45 0.16
C ALA A 99 34.43 20.98 1.09
N PRO A 100 33.36 20.19 1.33
CA PRO A 100 32.39 20.53 2.37
C PRO A 100 33.11 20.63 3.73
N PRO A 101 32.86 21.68 4.53
CA PRO A 101 33.43 21.78 5.86
C PRO A 101 32.88 20.65 6.74
N PRO A 102 33.62 20.23 7.79
CA PRO A 102 33.11 19.27 8.75
C PRO A 102 31.86 19.82 9.44
N ARG A 103 30.97 18.91 9.82
CA ARG A 103 29.67 19.24 10.39
C ARG A 103 29.87 20.06 11.67
N GLY A 104 29.32 21.27 11.70
CA GLY A 104 29.44 22.18 12.85
C GLY A 104 30.45 23.31 12.67
N GLU A 105 31.45 23.16 11.78
CA GLU A 105 32.48 24.18 11.51
C GLU A 105 32.15 25.05 10.30
N GLY A 106 30.86 25.19 10.00
CA GLY A 106 30.40 26.01 8.89
C GLY A 106 30.74 27.49 9.10
N LYS A 107 30.58 28.31 8.05
CA LYS A 107 30.86 29.75 8.13
C LYS A 107 30.17 30.48 9.29
N ARG A 108 29.07 29.94 9.81
CA ARG A 108 28.31 30.48 10.95
C ARG A 108 28.97 30.24 12.31
N SER A 109 29.84 29.23 12.47
CA SER A 109 30.50 28.92 13.75
C SER A 109 31.83 29.65 13.95
N LYS A 110 32.33 30.36 12.94
CA LYS A 110 33.56 31.17 13.00
C LYS A 110 33.31 32.62 13.42
N LYS A 111 32.06 32.95 13.72
CA LYS A 111 31.60 34.26 14.16
C LYS A 111 31.46 34.24 15.68
#